data_AF-A0A1G6GQH3-F1
#
_entry.id   AF-A0A1G6GQH3-F1
#
_cell.length_a   1.000
_cell.length_b   1.000
_cell.length_c   1.000
_cell.angle_alpha   90.00
_cell.angle_beta   90.00
_cell.angle_gamma   90.00
#
_symmetry.space_group_name_H-M   'P 1'
#
loop_
_entity.id
_entity.type
_entity.pdbx_description
1 polymer ?
#
loop_
_entity_poly.entity_id
_entity_poly.type
_entity_poly.pdbx_seq_one_letter_code
_entity_poly.pdbx_strand_id
1 'polypeptide(L)'
;MIKDITSQYQTTDFYLDDQFRIQADDRVPNWIDAFIDNHLLPIPNNLENFEFKIFNNSQDIKQAIFKKNETVGLSRLVSTFDYTHKKDGNSYIVDEGGIDLPWNHTDAKKTWAEEASTVNEVGSIYTVQGFDLNYVGVIIGPSISYDDERDQLIIRPEEYKDTEAYRKRKDLTEDENEQLKLNIILNSLNVLM
;
A
#
# COMPACT_ATOMS: atom_id res chain seq x y z
N MET A 1 4.11 -27.57 -4.02
CA MET A 1 4.31 -27.93 -2.59
C MET A 1 2.98 -28.21 -1.88
N ILE A 2 2.06 -27.23 -1.67
CA ILE A 2 0.74 -27.52 -1.06
C ILE A 2 -0.11 -28.43 -1.96
N LYS A 3 -0.22 -28.12 -3.26
CA LYS A 3 -0.95 -28.97 -4.23
C LYS A 3 -0.43 -30.41 -4.31
N ASP A 4 0.88 -30.61 -4.15
CA ASP A 4 1.48 -31.95 -4.17
C ASP A 4 1.14 -32.73 -2.90
N ILE A 5 1.11 -32.06 -1.74
CA ILE A 5 0.74 -32.63 -0.45
C ILE A 5 -0.76 -32.96 -0.43
N THR A 6 -1.61 -32.09 -0.98
CA THR A 6 -3.07 -32.26 -0.96
C THR A 6 -3.59 -33.20 -2.05
N SER A 7 -2.78 -33.51 -3.07
CA SER A 7 -3.17 -34.38 -4.20
C SER A 7 -3.66 -35.78 -3.81
N GLN A 8 -3.29 -36.25 -2.62
CA GLN A 8 -3.62 -37.59 -2.09
C GLN A 8 -4.89 -37.59 -1.22
N TYR A 9 -5.48 -36.42 -0.97
CA TYR A 9 -6.61 -36.24 -0.06
C TYR A 9 -7.77 -35.57 -0.78
N GLN A 10 -9.00 -35.84 -0.33
CA GLN A 10 -10.14 -34.99 -0.68
C GLN A 10 -10.02 -33.69 0.09
N THR A 11 -9.77 -32.60 -0.61
CA THR A 11 -9.78 -31.25 -0.04
C THR A 11 -11.04 -30.50 -0.43
N THR A 12 -11.39 -29.51 0.37
CA THR A 12 -12.41 -28.52 0.06
C THR A 12 -11.79 -27.17 0.37
N ASP A 13 -11.79 -26.29 -0.62
CA ASP A 13 -11.27 -24.94 -0.47
C ASP A 13 -12.40 -24.01 -0.04
N PHE A 14 -12.12 -23.14 0.92
CA PHE A 14 -13.02 -22.12 1.40
C PHE A 14 -12.36 -20.77 1.21
N TYR A 15 -13.07 -19.83 0.60
CA TYR A 15 -12.63 -18.46 0.39
C TYR A 15 -13.32 -17.55 1.41
N LEU A 16 -12.57 -16.60 1.95
CA LEU A 16 -13.08 -15.59 2.87
C LEU A 16 -13.26 -14.30 2.08
N ASP A 17 -14.48 -14.11 1.56
CA ASP A 17 -14.79 -13.01 0.65
C ASP A 17 -15.34 -11.77 1.39
N ASP A 18 -15.70 -11.93 2.67
CA ASP A 18 -16.26 -10.84 3.49
C ASP A 18 -15.15 -10.03 4.19
N GLN A 19 -15.16 -8.71 3.97
CA GLN A 19 -14.26 -7.76 4.65
C GLN A 19 -14.97 -7.08 5.83
N PHE A 20 -14.41 -7.24 7.04
CA PHE A 20 -14.97 -6.68 8.29
C PHE A 20 -14.16 -5.53 8.89
N ARG A 21 -12.95 -5.25 8.38
CA ARG A 21 -12.03 -4.27 8.98
C ARG A 21 -12.30 -2.83 8.51
N ILE A 22 -12.71 -2.65 7.26
CA ILE A 22 -13.04 -1.34 6.71
C ILE A 22 -14.49 -1.04 7.03
N GLN A 23 -14.74 -0.05 7.91
CA GLN A 23 -16.09 0.41 8.23
C GLN A 23 -16.64 1.36 7.17
N ALA A 24 -16.68 0.90 5.92
CA ALA A 24 -17.20 1.64 4.78
C ALA A 24 -18.35 0.88 4.10
N ASP A 25 -19.12 1.64 3.33
CA ASP A 25 -20.04 1.08 2.33
C ASP A 25 -19.25 0.36 1.23
N ASP A 26 -19.83 -0.69 0.63
CA ASP A 26 -19.23 -1.51 -0.43
C ASP A 26 -18.64 -0.68 -1.59
N ARG A 27 -19.10 0.55 -1.80
CA ARG A 27 -18.51 1.51 -2.74
C ARG A 27 -17.01 1.74 -2.54
N VAL A 28 -16.49 1.67 -1.32
CA VAL A 28 -15.05 1.91 -1.06
C VAL A 28 -14.20 0.67 -1.38
N PRO A 29 -14.47 -0.52 -0.83
CA PRO A 29 -13.76 -1.74 -1.23
C PRO A 29 -13.84 -2.01 -2.74
N ASN A 30 -15.02 -1.88 -3.34
CA ASN A 30 -15.18 -2.07 -4.79
C ASN A 30 -14.37 -1.05 -5.61
N TRP A 31 -14.21 0.18 -5.10
CA TRP A 31 -13.37 1.17 -5.77
C TRP A 31 -11.88 0.80 -5.68
N ILE A 32 -11.43 0.33 -4.52
CA ILE A 32 -10.05 -0.14 -4.31
C ILE A 32 -9.76 -1.33 -5.22
N ASP A 33 -10.61 -2.36 -5.22
CA ASP A 33 -10.46 -3.55 -6.07
C ASP A 33 -10.40 -3.17 -7.55
N ALA A 34 -11.33 -2.34 -8.02
CA ALA A 34 -11.33 -1.88 -9.41
C ALA A 34 -10.07 -1.08 -9.75
N PHE A 35 -9.61 -0.21 -8.84
CA PHE A 35 -8.40 0.58 -9.04
C PHE A 35 -7.17 -0.32 -9.20
N ILE A 36 -7.03 -1.35 -8.37
CA ILE A 36 -5.95 -2.35 -8.45
C ILE A 36 -6.06 -3.17 -9.74
N ASP A 37 -7.28 -3.49 -10.17
CA ASP A 37 -7.60 -4.17 -11.43
C ASP A 37 -7.51 -3.26 -12.68
N ASN A 38 -6.80 -2.14 -12.57
CA ASN A 38 -6.53 -1.20 -13.67
C ASN A 38 -7.79 -0.50 -14.21
N HIS A 39 -8.79 -0.26 -13.35
CA HIS A 39 -10.03 0.40 -13.72
C HIS A 39 -10.39 1.54 -12.74
N LEU A 40 -10.40 2.77 -13.24
CA LEU A 40 -10.71 3.94 -12.40
C LEU A 40 -12.23 4.18 -12.33
N LEU A 41 -12.86 3.73 -11.25
CA LEU A 41 -14.26 4.04 -10.97
C LEU A 41 -14.43 5.48 -10.47
N PRO A 42 -15.65 6.05 -10.54
CA PRO A 42 -15.95 7.33 -9.90
C PRO A 42 -15.63 7.31 -8.40
N ILE A 43 -14.96 8.36 -7.93
CA ILE A 43 -14.53 8.47 -6.53
C ILE A 43 -15.74 8.40 -5.59
N PRO A 44 -15.74 7.49 -4.59
CA PRO A 44 -16.82 7.40 -3.62
C PRO A 44 -17.02 8.72 -2.87
N ASN A 45 -18.27 9.15 -2.76
CA ASN A 45 -18.65 10.37 -2.06
C ASN A 45 -19.93 10.15 -1.23
N ASN A 46 -20.25 11.12 -0.36
CA ASN A 46 -21.41 11.08 0.53
C ASN A 46 -21.49 9.75 1.32
N LEU A 47 -20.36 9.37 1.91
CA LEU A 47 -20.23 8.19 2.76
C LEU A 47 -20.67 8.57 4.18
N GLU A 48 -21.47 7.72 4.83
CA GLU A 48 -22.09 8.05 6.12
C GLU A 48 -21.10 7.97 7.29
N ASN A 49 -20.28 6.92 7.32
CA ASN A 49 -19.36 6.61 8.43
C ASN A 49 -17.89 6.48 8.00
N PHE A 50 -17.56 6.92 6.77
CA PHE A 50 -16.22 6.78 6.22
C PHE A 50 -15.78 8.07 5.51
N GLU A 51 -14.52 8.46 5.65
CA GLU A 51 -13.96 9.63 4.96
C GLU A 51 -12.98 9.16 3.89
N PHE A 52 -13.37 9.28 2.62
CA PHE A 52 -12.50 9.01 1.47
C PHE A 52 -12.14 10.33 0.78
N LYS A 53 -10.84 10.61 0.63
CA LYS A 53 -10.34 11.86 0.04
C LYS A 53 -9.14 11.61 -0.85
N ILE A 54 -9.10 12.31 -1.98
CA ILE A 54 -7.94 12.37 -2.86
C ILE A 54 -7.32 13.77 -2.73
N PHE A 55 -6.00 13.82 -2.61
CA PHE A 55 -5.23 15.05 -2.49
C PHE A 55 -4.36 15.25 -3.72
N ASN A 56 -4.21 16.50 -4.15
CA ASN A 56 -3.41 16.84 -5.33
C ASN A 56 -1.92 17.02 -5.03
N ASN A 57 -1.52 17.02 -3.75
CA ASN A 57 -0.13 17.13 -3.33
C ASN A 57 0.10 16.42 -1.99
N SER A 58 1.36 16.05 -1.76
CA SER A 58 1.81 15.33 -0.56
C SER A 58 1.71 16.14 0.73
N GLN A 59 1.84 17.47 0.67
CA GLN A 59 1.78 18.32 1.85
C GLN A 59 0.37 18.35 2.47
N ASP A 60 -0.67 18.42 1.64
CA ASP A 60 -2.05 18.47 2.11
C ASP A 60 -2.46 17.16 2.81
N ILE A 61 -2.09 16.00 2.25
CA ILE A 61 -2.36 14.71 2.88
C ILE A 61 -1.56 14.54 4.18
N LYS A 62 -0.29 14.98 4.23
CA LYS A 62 0.51 14.99 5.45
C LYS A 62 -0.16 15.79 6.56
N GLN A 63 -0.58 17.02 6.26
CA GLN A 63 -1.26 17.88 7.23
C GLN A 63 -2.61 17.29 7.68
N ALA A 64 -3.37 16.71 6.75
CA ALA A 64 -4.63 16.05 7.07
C ALA A 64 -4.42 14.90 8.07
N ILE A 65 -3.44 14.03 7.82
CA ILE A 65 -3.12 12.91 8.70
C ILE A 65 -2.60 13.38 10.06
N PHE A 66 -1.76 14.40 10.12
CA PHE A 66 -1.29 14.94 11.41
C PHE A 66 -2.46 15.45 12.26
N LYS A 67 -3.37 16.21 11.65
CA LYS A 67 -4.58 16.71 12.31
C LYS A 67 -5.50 15.57 12.78
N LYS A 68 -5.67 14.53 11.97
CA LYS A 68 -6.45 13.34 12.36
C LYS A 68 -5.77 12.60 13.51
N ASN A 69 -4.46 12.44 13.47
CA ASN A 69 -3.70 11.79 14.55
C ASN A 69 -3.84 12.56 15.89
N GLU A 70 -3.85 13.89 15.86
CA GLU A 70 -4.10 14.70 17.08
C GLU A 70 -5.51 14.48 17.65
N THR A 71 -6.50 14.21 16.79
CA THR A 71 -7.90 14.10 17.18
C THR A 71 -8.28 12.69 17.65
N VAL A 72 -7.82 11.66 16.92
CA VAL A 72 -8.22 10.26 17.14
C VAL A 72 -7.06 9.29 17.38
N GLY A 73 -5.80 9.73 17.24
CA GLY A 73 -4.65 8.84 17.29
C GLY A 73 -4.62 7.81 16.15
N LEU A 74 -3.64 6.90 16.18
CA LEU A 74 -3.48 5.78 15.23
C LEU A 74 -3.72 6.19 13.76
N SER A 75 -3.25 7.38 13.38
CA SER A 75 -3.32 7.86 12.01
C SER A 75 -1.91 7.94 11.44
N ARG A 76 -1.65 7.30 10.29
CA ARG A 76 -0.28 7.15 9.76
C ARG A 76 -0.22 7.43 8.28
N LEU A 77 0.94 7.93 7.85
CA LEU A 77 1.32 8.00 6.45
C LEU A 77 2.01 6.70 6.07
N VAL A 78 1.69 6.20 4.89
CA VAL A 78 2.30 5.01 4.29
C VAL A 78 2.61 5.28 2.83
N SER A 79 3.54 4.54 2.24
CA SER A 79 3.91 4.73 0.84
C SER A 79 4.23 3.41 0.15
N THR A 80 3.97 3.37 -1.16
CA THR A 80 4.59 2.39 -2.05
C THR A 80 6.11 2.53 -1.99
N PHE A 81 6.84 1.44 -2.26
CA PHE A 81 8.28 1.37 -2.06
C PHE A 81 9.08 1.99 -3.23
N ASP A 82 8.78 3.24 -3.56
CA ASP A 82 9.32 3.93 -4.74
C ASP A 82 10.46 4.91 -4.42
N TYR A 83 10.69 5.16 -3.13
CA TYR A 83 11.72 6.06 -2.65
C TYR A 83 12.92 5.26 -2.11
N THR A 84 14.09 5.90 -2.12
CA THR A 84 15.33 5.24 -1.68
C THR A 84 15.19 4.76 -0.24
N HIS A 85 15.55 3.51 -0.01
CA HIS A 85 15.70 2.94 1.32
C HIS A 85 16.81 1.89 1.28
N LYS A 86 17.79 1.99 2.18
CA LYS A 86 18.88 1.01 2.28
C LYS A 86 18.98 0.44 3.69
N LYS A 87 19.33 -0.84 3.78
CA LYS A 87 19.59 -1.53 5.05
C LYS A 87 21.02 -1.27 5.55
N ASP A 88 21.45 -0.02 5.54
CA ASP A 88 22.78 0.41 6.00
C ASP A 88 22.74 1.19 7.34
N GLY A 89 21.56 1.28 7.95
CA GLY A 89 21.33 1.97 9.21
C GLY A 89 21.16 3.49 9.08
N ASN A 90 21.21 4.03 7.86
CA ASN A 90 20.92 5.45 7.62
C ASN A 90 19.42 5.71 7.55
N SER A 91 19.03 6.93 7.88
CA SER A 91 17.67 7.44 7.67
C SER A 91 17.53 7.93 6.23
N TYR A 92 16.47 7.51 5.56
CA TYR A 92 16.13 7.91 4.20
C TYR A 92 14.78 8.59 4.18
N ILE A 93 14.66 9.62 3.37
CA ILE A 93 13.47 10.44 3.26
C ILE A 93 12.56 9.93 2.13
N VAL A 94 11.27 9.85 2.42
CA VAL A 94 10.20 9.63 1.45
C VAL A 94 9.83 10.96 0.84
N ASP A 95 9.84 11.03 -0.50
CA ASP A 95 9.40 12.21 -1.25
C ASP A 95 10.06 13.51 -0.75
N GLU A 96 11.39 13.63 -0.90
CA GLU A 96 12.17 14.79 -0.42
C GLU A 96 11.64 16.15 -0.91
N GLY A 97 11.00 16.19 -2.08
CA GLY A 97 10.37 17.40 -2.64
C GLY A 97 8.92 17.60 -2.19
N GLY A 98 8.36 16.68 -1.42
CA GLY A 98 6.97 16.61 -1.05
C GLY A 98 6.80 16.20 0.42
N ILE A 99 6.48 14.94 0.75
CA ILE A 99 6.24 14.52 2.15
C ILE A 99 7.38 14.91 3.09
N ASP A 100 8.63 14.75 2.68
CA ASP A 100 9.83 15.08 3.46
C ASP A 100 9.74 14.52 4.90
N LEU A 101 9.57 13.21 5.00
CA LEU A 101 9.61 12.47 6.27
C LEU A 101 10.47 11.21 6.10
N PRO A 102 11.16 10.77 7.16
CA PRO A 102 11.90 9.53 7.12
C PRO A 102 10.98 8.31 6.94
N TRP A 103 11.51 7.27 6.28
CA TRP A 103 10.93 5.94 6.36
C TRP A 103 10.82 5.44 7.79
N ASN A 104 9.88 4.52 8.02
CA ASN A 104 9.67 3.91 9.31
C ASN A 104 10.96 3.30 9.88
N HIS A 105 11.18 3.50 11.17
CA HIS A 105 12.20 2.74 11.86
C HIS A 105 11.71 1.31 12.14
N THR A 106 12.65 0.40 12.41
CA THR A 106 12.36 -0.96 12.85
C THR A 106 12.82 -1.13 14.28
N ASP A 107 11.94 -0.90 15.27
CA ASP A 107 12.18 -1.28 16.66
C ASP A 107 11.42 -2.58 16.96
N ALA A 108 12.13 -3.58 17.50
CA ALA A 108 11.55 -4.87 17.86
C ALA A 108 10.72 -4.83 19.16
N LYS A 109 10.81 -3.75 19.95
CA LYS A 109 10.18 -3.68 21.27
C LYS A 109 8.78 -3.08 21.27
N LYS A 110 8.42 -2.33 20.23
CA LYS A 110 7.13 -1.63 20.15
C LYS A 110 6.55 -1.73 18.75
N THR A 111 5.23 -1.83 18.70
CA THR A 111 4.46 -1.77 17.48
C THR A 111 4.60 -0.38 16.86
N TRP A 112 5.15 -0.29 15.65
CA TRP A 112 5.37 0.99 14.95
C TRP A 112 4.10 1.85 14.89
N ALA A 113 2.96 1.27 14.48
CA ALA A 113 1.70 2.00 14.35
C ALA A 113 1.17 2.57 15.68
N GLU A 114 1.52 1.97 16.81
CA GLU A 114 1.05 2.38 18.14
C GLU A 114 1.94 3.44 18.80
N GLU A 115 3.18 3.60 18.32
CA GLU A 115 4.10 4.55 18.93
C GLU A 115 3.80 5.99 18.47
N ALA A 116 3.58 6.91 19.40
CA ALA A 116 3.11 8.26 19.08
C ALA A 116 4.08 9.06 18.17
N SER A 117 5.39 8.82 18.29
CA SER A 117 6.41 9.50 17.49
C SER A 117 6.37 9.13 16.01
N THR A 118 5.87 7.94 15.66
CA THR A 118 5.89 7.41 14.29
C THR A 118 4.90 8.07 13.35
N VAL A 119 4.04 8.99 13.85
CA VAL A 119 3.28 9.89 12.98
C VAL A 119 4.20 10.74 12.10
N ASN A 120 5.43 11.02 12.55
CA ASN A 120 6.44 11.76 11.78
C ASN A 120 7.30 10.85 10.88
N GLU A 121 6.81 9.65 10.57
CA GLU A 121 7.48 8.69 9.70
C GLU A 121 6.50 8.19 8.64
N VAL A 122 7.03 7.60 7.57
CA VAL A 122 6.23 6.93 6.55
C VAL A 122 6.39 5.42 6.68
N GLY A 123 5.27 4.72 6.86
CA GLY A 123 5.22 3.27 6.91
C GLY A 123 5.40 2.64 5.54
N SER A 124 6.30 1.66 5.45
CA SER A 124 6.34 0.74 4.31
C SER A 124 5.24 -0.32 4.40
N ILE A 125 4.95 -0.97 3.27
CA ILE A 125 4.05 -2.14 3.20
C ILE A 125 4.38 -3.19 4.28
N TYR A 126 5.67 -3.47 4.50
CA TYR A 126 6.13 -4.47 5.47
C TYR A 126 5.81 -4.12 6.92
N THR A 127 5.64 -2.83 7.21
CA THR A 127 5.47 -2.34 8.58
C THR A 127 4.02 -2.04 8.89
N VAL A 128 3.20 -1.64 7.90
CA VAL A 128 1.77 -1.41 8.12
C VAL A 128 0.93 -2.69 7.98
N GLN A 129 1.40 -3.71 7.24
CA GLN A 129 0.62 -4.92 6.99
C GLN A 129 0.12 -5.57 8.28
N GLY A 130 -1.19 -5.72 8.37
CA GLY A 130 -1.88 -6.36 9.50
C GLY A 130 -2.35 -5.40 10.60
N PHE A 131 -2.00 -4.11 10.52
CA PHE A 131 -2.47 -3.08 11.44
C PHE A 131 -3.76 -2.43 10.96
N ASP A 132 -4.68 -2.21 11.90
CA ASP A 132 -5.87 -1.40 11.67
C ASP A 132 -5.59 0.02 12.16
N LEU A 133 -5.80 1.01 11.27
CA LEU A 133 -5.56 2.43 11.55
C LEU A 133 -6.90 3.19 11.56
N ASN A 134 -6.98 4.26 12.35
CA ASN A 134 -8.15 5.14 12.34
C ASN A 134 -8.23 5.97 11.05
N TYR A 135 -7.06 6.41 10.57
CA TYR A 135 -6.90 7.07 9.27
C TYR A 135 -5.55 6.66 8.67
N VAL A 136 -5.55 6.36 7.38
CA VAL A 136 -4.33 6.09 6.63
C VAL A 136 -4.20 7.13 5.52
N GLY A 137 -3.00 7.69 5.36
CA GLY A 137 -2.65 8.50 4.20
C GLY A 137 -1.73 7.69 3.30
N VAL A 138 -2.26 7.23 2.17
CA VAL A 138 -1.52 6.41 1.21
C VAL A 138 -0.85 7.29 0.18
N ILE A 139 0.48 7.26 0.15
CA ILE A 139 1.30 7.94 -0.86
C ILE A 139 1.59 6.95 -1.97
N ILE A 140 1.08 7.28 -3.16
CA ILE A 140 1.33 6.52 -4.38
C ILE A 140 2.53 7.17 -5.07
N GLY A 141 3.67 6.48 -5.04
CA GLY A 141 4.90 6.97 -5.65
C GLY A 141 4.98 6.72 -7.16
N PRO A 142 6.12 7.09 -7.79
CA PRO A 142 6.26 7.17 -9.24
C PRO A 142 6.18 5.86 -10.03
N SER A 143 6.18 4.70 -9.35
CA SER A 143 5.98 3.41 -10.02
C SER A 143 4.54 3.20 -10.48
N ILE A 144 3.60 4.00 -10.00
CA ILE A 144 2.20 3.96 -10.39
C ILE A 144 1.79 5.34 -10.91
N SER A 145 1.13 5.36 -12.05
CA SER A 145 0.69 6.57 -12.72
C SER A 145 -0.57 6.29 -13.52
N TYR A 146 -1.11 7.29 -14.21
CA TYR A 146 -2.37 7.18 -14.93
C TYR A 146 -2.24 7.75 -16.34
N ASP A 147 -2.84 7.06 -17.30
CA ASP A 147 -2.99 7.47 -18.68
C ASP A 147 -4.43 7.97 -18.91
N ASP A 148 -4.61 9.29 -18.95
CA ASP A 148 -5.91 9.91 -19.19
C ASP A 148 -6.49 9.59 -20.59
N GLU A 149 -5.65 9.25 -21.58
CA GLU A 149 -6.12 8.93 -22.93
C GLU A 149 -6.63 7.49 -23.03
N ARG A 150 -6.00 6.57 -22.29
CA ARG A 150 -6.32 5.13 -22.31
C ARG A 150 -7.23 4.70 -21.16
N ASP A 151 -7.44 5.56 -20.18
CA ASP A 151 -8.24 5.29 -18.97
C ASP A 151 -7.68 4.12 -18.15
N GLN A 152 -6.35 4.10 -17.99
CA GLN A 152 -5.61 2.96 -17.40
C GLN A 152 -4.44 3.43 -16.53
N LEU A 153 -4.13 2.66 -15.48
CA LEU A 153 -2.88 2.78 -14.75
C LEU A 153 -1.68 2.44 -15.64
N ILE A 154 -0.61 3.21 -15.45
CA ILE A 154 0.71 2.90 -15.96
C ILE A 154 1.57 2.45 -14.79
N ILE A 155 2.04 1.20 -14.85
CA ILE A 155 2.96 0.65 -13.86
C ILE A 155 4.38 0.69 -14.43
N ARG A 156 5.32 1.23 -13.65
CA ARG A 156 6.74 1.40 -13.99
C ARG A 156 7.63 0.64 -13.00
N PRO A 157 7.88 -0.66 -13.24
CA PRO A 157 8.72 -1.48 -12.37
C PRO A 157 10.12 -0.92 -12.11
N GLU A 158 10.66 -0.16 -13.05
CA GLU A 158 11.96 0.51 -12.94
C GLU A 158 12.00 1.61 -11.87
N GLU A 159 10.84 2.17 -11.49
CA GLU A 159 10.74 3.17 -10.42
C GLU A 159 10.53 2.56 -9.04
N TYR A 160 10.12 1.29 -8.97
CA TYR A 160 9.95 0.57 -7.71
C TYR A 160 11.33 0.19 -7.13
N LYS A 161 11.65 0.67 -5.93
CA LYS A 161 12.99 0.55 -5.32
C LYS A 161 13.16 -0.68 -4.44
N ASP A 162 12.11 -1.46 -4.21
CA ASP A 162 12.22 -2.74 -3.51
C ASP A 162 12.78 -3.83 -4.43
N THR A 163 14.10 -3.81 -4.58
CA THR A 163 14.83 -4.79 -5.40
C THR A 163 14.76 -6.21 -4.85
N GLU A 164 14.46 -6.38 -3.56
CA GLU A 164 14.36 -7.71 -2.95
C GLU A 164 13.06 -8.41 -3.33
N ALA A 165 11.98 -7.65 -3.59
CA ALA A 165 10.74 -8.20 -4.10
C ALA A 165 10.89 -8.85 -5.49
N TYR A 166 11.86 -8.40 -6.30
CA TYR A 166 12.07 -8.86 -7.68
C TYR A 166 13.12 -9.96 -7.84
N ARG A 167 13.44 -10.72 -6.79
CA ARG A 167 14.36 -11.86 -6.91
C ARG A 167 13.86 -12.82 -7.99
N LYS A 168 14.54 -12.82 -9.14
CA LYS A 168 14.20 -13.66 -10.31
C LYS A 168 14.04 -15.11 -9.88
N ARG A 169 12.85 -15.63 -10.15
CA ARG A 169 12.49 -17.02 -9.95
C ARG A 169 13.05 -17.83 -11.12
N LYS A 170 14.01 -18.72 -10.85
CA LYS A 170 14.65 -19.57 -11.90
C LYS A 170 13.68 -20.56 -12.54
N ASP A 171 12.53 -20.77 -11.90
CA ASP A 171 11.46 -21.65 -12.33
C ASP A 171 10.41 -20.95 -13.22
N LEU A 172 10.54 -19.63 -13.44
CA LEU A 172 9.65 -18.84 -14.31
C LEU A 172 10.38 -18.38 -15.58
N THR A 173 9.62 -18.20 -16.65
CA THR A 173 10.06 -17.53 -17.88
C THR A 173 10.32 -16.04 -17.65
N GLU A 174 10.96 -15.36 -18.59
CA GLU A 174 11.20 -13.92 -18.48
C GLU A 174 9.88 -13.14 -18.45
N ASP A 175 8.92 -13.49 -19.33
CA ASP A 175 7.60 -12.85 -19.38
C ASP A 175 6.81 -13.04 -18.07
N GLU A 176 6.87 -14.23 -17.47
CA GLU A 176 6.25 -14.50 -16.16
C GLU A 176 6.93 -13.72 -15.04
N ASN A 177 8.25 -13.52 -15.08
CA ASN A 177 8.94 -12.68 -14.12
C ASN A 177 8.53 -11.21 -14.27
N GLU A 178 8.36 -10.69 -15.49
CA GLU A 178 7.91 -9.31 -15.70
C GLU A 178 6.47 -9.11 -15.21
N GLN A 179 5.55 -10.04 -15.51
CA GLN A 179 4.18 -10.00 -14.98
C GLN A 179 4.17 -10.09 -13.45
N LEU A 180 5.04 -10.89 -12.85
CA LEU A 180 5.19 -10.97 -11.40
C LEU A 180 5.58 -9.62 -10.79
N LYS A 181 6.45 -8.83 -11.44
CA LYS A 181 6.80 -7.49 -10.92
C LYS A 181 5.60 -6.55 -10.89
N LEU A 182 4.80 -6.56 -11.95
CA LEU A 182 3.57 -5.76 -12.02
C LEU A 182 2.61 -6.13 -10.89
N ASN A 183 2.39 -7.44 -10.69
CA ASN A 183 1.53 -7.95 -9.64
C ASN A 183 2.05 -7.61 -8.24
N ILE A 184 3.36 -7.60 -8.02
CA ILE A 184 3.96 -7.20 -6.74
C ILE A 184 3.64 -5.74 -6.42
N ILE A 185 3.76 -4.83 -7.40
CA ILE A 185 3.46 -3.40 -7.20
C ILE A 185 1.96 -3.22 -6.90
N LEU A 186 1.09 -3.82 -7.71
CA LEU A 186 -0.36 -3.72 -7.52
C LEU A 186 -0.81 -4.32 -6.20
N ASN A 187 -0.24 -5.46 -5.80
CA ASN A 187 -0.50 -6.05 -4.49
C ASN A 187 0.05 -5.16 -3.36
N SER A 188 1.17 -4.47 -3.57
CA SER A 188 1.69 -3.52 -2.58
C SER A 188 0.71 -2.39 -2.35
N LEU A 189 0.12 -1.86 -3.42
CA LEU A 189 -0.91 -0.84 -3.35
C LEU A 189 -2.16 -1.35 -2.62
N ASN A 190 -2.62 -2.56 -2.95
CA ASN A 190 -3.76 -3.20 -2.27
C ASN A 190 -3.57 -3.33 -0.76
N VAL A 191 -2.37 -3.71 -0.32
CA VAL A 191 -2.08 -3.85 1.12
C VAL A 191 -2.04 -2.51 1.85
N LEU A 192 -1.75 -1.41 1.14
CA LEU A 192 -1.68 -0.08 1.74
C LEU A 192 -3.04 0.62 1.84
N MET A 193 -4.01 0.25 0.98
CA MET A 193 -5.37 0.80 0.94
C MET A 193 -6.31 0.06 1.90
#